data_AF-A0A081B6E0-F1
#
_entry.id   AF-A0A081B6E0-F1
#
_cell.length_a   1.000
_cell.length_b   1.000
_cell.length_c   1.000
_cell.angle_alpha   90.00
_cell.angle_beta   90.00
_cell.angle_gamma   90.00
#
_symmetry.space_group_name_H-M   'P 1'
#
loop_
_entity.id
_entity.type
_entity.pdbx_description
1 polymer ?
#
loop_
_entity_poly.entity_id
_entity_poly.type
_entity_poly.pdbx_seq_one_letter_code
_entity_poly.pdbx_strand_id
1 'polypeptide(L)'
;MATDAERNRAFQAERRRQIKAYAGIHRAALDDVKRLLEKAQANIAAELKAAPSDFQSWHLANLNQSIDATLAEIGTEMSEAGSVRIEAAHQAGVSLIDEPIRAGGINIAAVLQSPDTRQLAAMRTFFTDKLKDVSREAAAKIKSQLGLSIVGTQTTGDAVTQVQGILKSSRSRAITITRTEIGRAYSTAAQERMSQAKEVVPGLKKQWRRSGKIHSRLQHDLTDGQIRDVDKPFNVGDTELMIPRDPNGPAKETINCGCLSLPYMEHWRVAQPDRQPFSDQEVFLNPRKRNIARELNPPISRAAPGLSSIRALEREHAATARRIIADQLQTESFRRFLKGSTKTRDHFPVGLLGEDLKAALGSEASVLRLSTFTHIKQQAHRRGQAFTPADYRRVQALLDEGTALQESDRLVLVFGEIEGKLWKAVVKRTESGRELYLQSLHRATAKQRRREIARHRLVREGK
;
A
#
# COMPACT_ATOMS: atom_id res chain seq x y z
N MET A 1 28.76 -17.18 -14.56
CA MET A 1 27.78 -16.16 -14.99
C MET A 1 26.54 -16.29 -14.12
N ALA A 2 25.94 -15.19 -13.67
CA ALA A 2 24.70 -15.24 -12.87
C ALA A 2 23.52 -15.75 -13.73
N THR A 3 22.65 -16.54 -13.13
CA THR A 3 21.42 -17.04 -13.76
C THR A 3 20.39 -15.92 -13.97
N ASP A 4 19.43 -16.11 -14.87
CA ASP A 4 18.32 -15.16 -15.10
C ASP A 4 17.52 -14.87 -13.83
N ALA A 5 17.32 -15.89 -13.01
CA ALA A 5 16.63 -15.76 -11.73
C ALA A 5 17.41 -14.87 -10.74
N GLU A 6 18.73 -14.99 -10.70
CA GLU A 6 19.60 -14.17 -9.85
C GLU A 6 19.66 -12.72 -10.36
N ARG A 7 19.81 -12.51 -11.66
CA ARG A 7 19.78 -11.17 -12.29
C ARG A 7 18.47 -10.46 -12.02
N ASN A 8 17.34 -11.13 -12.20
CA ASN A 8 16.03 -10.55 -11.90
C ASN A 8 15.85 -10.28 -10.39
N ARG A 9 16.36 -11.15 -9.50
CA ARG A 9 16.31 -10.91 -8.05
C ARG A 9 17.13 -9.66 -7.66
N ALA A 10 18.34 -9.52 -8.20
CA ALA A 10 19.20 -8.37 -7.97
C ALA A 10 18.55 -7.07 -8.48
N PHE A 11 18.01 -7.08 -9.70
CA PHE A 11 17.23 -5.98 -10.27
C PHE A 11 16.09 -5.54 -9.33
N GLN A 12 15.26 -6.48 -8.87
CA GLN A 12 14.10 -6.16 -8.02
C GLN A 12 14.51 -5.64 -6.64
N ALA A 13 15.58 -6.19 -6.06
CA ALA A 13 16.13 -5.73 -4.79
C ALA A 13 16.65 -4.28 -4.91
N GLU A 14 17.40 -4.00 -5.97
CA GLU A 14 17.96 -2.68 -6.21
C GLU A 14 16.86 -1.64 -6.50
N ARG A 15 15.86 -1.98 -7.32
CA ARG A 15 14.72 -1.10 -7.56
C ARG A 15 13.99 -0.71 -6.27
N ARG A 16 13.79 -1.67 -5.35
CA ARG A 16 13.19 -1.39 -4.03
C ARG A 16 14.07 -0.47 -3.19
N ARG A 17 15.40 -0.66 -3.23
CA ARG A 17 16.37 0.20 -2.55
C ARG A 17 16.28 1.64 -3.07
N GLN A 18 16.23 1.84 -4.38
CA GLN A 18 16.12 3.17 -4.99
C GLN A 18 14.80 3.87 -4.62
N ILE A 19 13.67 3.15 -4.64
CA ILE A 19 12.38 3.70 -4.17
C ILE A 19 12.45 4.13 -2.70
N LYS A 20 13.11 3.33 -1.85
CA LYS A 20 13.30 3.68 -0.42
C LYS A 20 14.22 4.89 -0.24
N ALA A 21 15.28 5.00 -1.04
CA ALA A 21 16.20 6.14 -1.01
C ALA A 21 15.48 7.45 -1.36
N TYR A 22 14.68 7.44 -2.44
CA TYR A 22 13.84 8.59 -2.81
C TYR A 22 12.86 8.99 -1.71
N ALA A 23 12.19 8.01 -1.08
CA ALA A 23 11.29 8.29 0.04
C ALA A 23 12.01 8.97 1.22
N GLY A 24 13.28 8.64 1.45
CA GLY A 24 14.14 9.31 2.44
C GLY A 24 14.45 10.76 2.07
N ILE A 25 14.85 11.02 0.82
CA ILE A 25 15.13 12.38 0.30
C ILE A 25 13.88 13.26 0.42
N HIS A 26 12.73 12.72 0.03
CA HIS A 26 11.46 13.44 0.08
C HIS A 26 11.07 13.82 1.52
N ARG A 27 11.22 12.88 2.46
CA ARG A 27 10.96 13.13 3.88
C ARG A 27 11.90 14.19 4.44
N ALA A 28 13.19 14.08 4.17
CA ALA A 28 14.19 15.04 4.65
C ALA A 28 13.88 16.46 4.13
N ALA A 29 13.51 16.61 2.86
CA ALA A 29 13.13 17.90 2.30
C ALA A 29 11.92 18.53 3.01
N LEU A 30 10.92 17.73 3.36
CA LEU A 30 9.75 18.22 4.10
C LEU A 30 10.10 18.59 5.55
N ASP A 31 10.99 17.83 6.19
CA ASP A 31 11.37 18.08 7.57
C ASP A 31 12.30 19.30 7.69
N ASP A 32 13.20 19.52 6.72
CA ASP A 32 14.01 20.74 6.60
C ASP A 32 13.12 21.99 6.53
N VAL A 33 12.13 21.99 5.62
CA VAL A 33 11.21 23.12 5.45
C VAL A 33 10.34 23.35 6.69
N LYS A 34 9.81 22.28 7.31
CA LYS A 34 9.03 22.41 8.56
C LYS A 34 9.85 23.04 9.67
N ARG A 35 11.08 22.56 9.88
CA ARG A 35 11.98 23.05 10.94
C ARG A 35 12.28 24.54 10.76
N LEU A 36 12.55 24.97 9.53
CA LEU A 36 12.82 26.38 9.22
C LEU A 36 11.59 27.27 9.45
N LEU A 37 10.40 26.81 9.07
CA LEU A 37 9.17 27.54 9.34
C LEU A 37 8.82 27.59 10.84
N GLU A 38 9.14 26.54 11.59
CA GLU A 38 9.00 26.52 13.04
C GLU A 38 9.98 27.48 13.72
N LYS A 39 11.23 27.58 13.23
CA LYS A 39 12.20 28.63 13.62
C LYS A 39 11.61 30.02 13.36
N ALA A 40 11.09 30.28 12.16
CA ALA A 40 10.48 31.55 11.80
C ALA A 40 9.30 31.91 12.72
N GLN A 41 8.41 30.95 12.98
CA GLN A 41 7.26 31.14 13.84
C GLN A 41 7.67 31.44 15.29
N ALA A 42 8.69 30.76 15.82
CA ALA A 42 9.21 31.00 17.16
C ALA A 42 9.83 32.40 17.28
N ASN A 43 10.64 32.82 16.31
CA ASN A 43 11.28 34.13 16.29
C ASN A 43 10.23 35.25 16.25
N ILE A 44 9.28 35.19 15.30
CA ILE A 44 8.22 36.19 15.17
C ILE A 44 7.34 36.22 16.43
N ALA A 45 7.01 35.07 17.01
CA ALA A 45 6.23 35.04 18.25
C ALA A 45 6.98 35.68 19.44
N ALA A 46 8.29 35.48 19.53
CA ALA A 46 9.12 36.12 20.56
C ALA A 46 9.19 37.64 20.36
N GLU A 47 9.36 38.10 19.12
CA GLU A 47 9.35 39.53 18.77
C GLU A 47 8.02 40.20 19.11
N LEU A 48 6.89 39.56 18.78
CA LEU A 48 5.56 40.08 19.09
C LEU A 48 5.28 40.12 20.60
N LYS A 49 5.81 39.17 21.38
CA LYS A 49 5.66 39.16 22.83
C LYS A 49 6.50 40.24 23.52
N ALA A 50 7.66 40.55 22.95
CA ALA A 50 8.56 41.59 23.46
C ALA A 50 8.08 43.00 23.09
N ALA A 51 7.16 43.14 22.12
CA ALA A 51 6.60 44.42 21.73
C ALA A 51 5.72 45.02 22.86
N PRO A 52 5.83 46.32 23.16
CA PRO A 52 4.90 47.02 24.04
C PRO A 52 3.45 46.88 23.57
N SER A 53 2.49 46.91 24.50
CA SER A 53 1.05 46.79 24.22
C SER A 53 0.50 47.87 23.28
N ASP A 54 1.15 49.01 23.31
CA ASP A 54 0.91 50.25 22.61
C ASP A 54 1.96 50.37 21.49
N PHE A 55 1.63 49.84 20.31
CA PHE A 55 2.46 49.91 19.10
C PHE A 55 2.65 51.38 18.65
N GLN A 56 3.52 52.14 19.33
CA GLN A 56 3.89 53.49 18.88
C GLN A 56 4.58 53.41 17.51
N SER A 57 4.42 54.45 16.68
CA SER A 57 4.82 54.45 15.26
C SER A 57 6.29 54.05 15.01
N TRP A 58 7.21 54.41 15.92
CA TRP A 58 8.64 54.05 15.79
C TRP A 58 8.90 52.55 16.06
N HIS A 59 8.22 51.96 17.04
CA HIS A 59 8.39 50.54 17.37
C HIS A 59 7.88 49.63 16.26
N LEU A 60 6.83 50.03 15.53
CA LEU A 60 6.36 49.26 14.38
C LEU A 60 7.35 49.23 13.23
N ALA A 61 8.05 50.34 12.96
CA ALA A 61 9.05 50.37 11.90
C ALA A 61 10.16 49.32 12.16
N ASN A 62 10.66 49.27 13.40
CA ASN A 62 11.65 48.28 13.82
C ASN A 62 11.11 46.84 13.79
N LEU A 63 9.88 46.62 14.26
CA LEU A 63 9.22 45.31 14.21
C LEU A 63 9.03 44.84 12.77
N ASN A 64 8.59 45.72 11.87
CA ASN A 64 8.42 45.41 10.45
C ASN A 64 9.77 45.04 9.80
N GLN A 65 10.83 45.77 10.11
CA GLN A 65 12.18 45.47 9.60
C GLN A 65 12.68 44.13 10.12
N SER A 66 12.45 43.82 11.40
CA SER A 66 12.81 42.54 12.01
C SER A 66 12.06 41.38 11.37
N ILE A 67 10.74 41.52 11.16
CA ILE A 67 9.91 40.52 10.49
C ILE A 67 10.35 40.29 9.04
N ASP A 68 10.66 41.37 8.30
CA ASP A 68 11.17 41.27 6.94
C ASP A 68 12.50 40.52 6.91
N ALA A 69 13.43 40.85 7.81
CA ALA A 69 14.73 40.18 7.91
C ALA A 69 14.57 38.68 8.25
N THR A 70 13.79 38.36 9.29
CA THR A 70 13.52 36.98 9.72
C THR A 70 12.90 36.15 8.59
N LEU A 71 11.90 36.67 7.87
CA LEU A 71 11.26 35.91 6.80
C LEU A 71 12.13 35.82 5.53
N ALA A 72 12.94 36.83 5.23
CA ALA A 72 13.90 36.80 4.12
C ALA A 72 15.03 35.78 4.36
N GLU A 73 15.59 35.74 5.58
CA GLU A 73 16.57 34.74 6.00
C GLU A 73 15.99 33.33 5.83
N ILE A 74 14.81 33.09 6.40
CA ILE A 74 14.14 31.79 6.31
C ILE A 74 13.79 31.41 4.87
N GLY A 75 13.37 32.37 4.05
CA GLY A 75 13.12 32.14 2.62
C GLY A 75 14.37 31.69 1.88
N THR A 76 15.53 32.25 2.23
CA THR A 76 16.84 31.90 1.68
C THR A 76 17.28 30.51 2.16
N GLU A 77 17.25 30.26 3.48
CA GLU A 77 17.60 28.95 4.05
C GLU A 77 16.72 27.81 3.49
N MET A 78 15.41 28.04 3.35
CA MET A 78 14.51 27.04 2.77
C MET A 78 14.84 26.74 1.31
N SER A 79 15.19 27.78 0.55
CA SER A 79 15.53 27.65 -0.87
C SER A 79 16.84 26.92 -1.10
N GLU A 80 17.85 27.21 -0.27
CA GLU A 80 19.15 26.52 -0.29
C GLU A 80 19.00 25.06 0.11
N ALA A 81 18.37 24.80 1.27
CA ALA A 81 18.13 23.44 1.74
C ALA A 81 17.32 22.64 0.73
N GLY A 82 16.26 23.22 0.16
CA GLY A 82 15.44 22.54 -0.83
C GLY A 82 16.15 22.36 -2.18
N SER A 83 17.03 23.27 -2.60
CA SER A 83 17.83 23.11 -3.83
C SER A 83 18.73 21.87 -3.78
N VAL A 84 19.40 21.64 -2.64
CA VAL A 84 20.19 20.41 -2.41
C VAL A 84 19.31 19.16 -2.54
N ARG A 85 18.06 19.23 -2.07
CA ARG A 85 17.12 18.11 -2.15
C ARG A 85 16.56 17.90 -3.56
N ILE A 86 16.41 18.96 -4.37
CA ILE A 86 16.02 18.87 -5.78
C ILE A 86 17.10 18.11 -6.57
N GLU A 87 18.37 18.43 -6.37
CA GLU A 87 19.49 17.73 -7.01
C GLU A 87 19.54 16.26 -6.59
N ALA A 88 19.43 15.98 -5.29
CA ALA A 88 19.38 14.61 -4.79
C ALA A 88 18.19 13.82 -5.37
N ALA A 89 17.03 14.44 -5.48
CA ALA A 89 15.83 13.82 -6.06
C ALA A 89 15.98 13.58 -7.56
N HIS A 90 16.58 14.52 -8.30
CA HIS A 90 16.92 14.36 -9.71
C HIS A 90 17.84 13.15 -9.91
N GLN A 91 18.95 13.09 -9.15
CA GLN A 91 19.88 11.96 -9.20
C GLN A 91 19.20 10.63 -8.85
N ALA A 92 18.35 10.61 -7.83
CA ALA A 92 17.58 9.42 -7.48
C ALA A 92 16.63 8.98 -8.61
N GLY A 93 16.11 9.92 -9.41
CA GLY A 93 15.32 9.63 -10.59
C GLY A 93 16.13 8.91 -11.68
N VAL A 94 17.37 9.36 -11.93
CA VAL A 94 18.31 8.68 -12.84
C VAL A 94 18.67 7.29 -12.30
N SER A 95 19.03 7.20 -11.01
CA SER A 95 19.41 5.96 -10.35
C SER A 95 18.28 4.93 -10.28
N LEU A 96 17.01 5.36 -10.30
CA LEU A 96 15.86 4.44 -10.41
C LEU A 96 15.94 3.57 -11.67
N ILE A 97 16.57 4.08 -12.73
CA ILE A 97 16.69 3.39 -14.01
C ILE A 97 18.04 2.67 -14.09
N ASP A 98 19.14 3.38 -13.84
CA ASP A 98 20.48 2.85 -14.05
C ASP A 98 20.84 1.74 -13.08
N GLU A 99 20.57 1.93 -11.78
CA GLU A 99 21.05 1.01 -10.75
C GLU A 99 20.38 -0.37 -10.86
N PRO A 100 19.04 -0.48 -11.04
CA PRO A 100 18.42 -1.78 -11.23
C PRO A 100 18.91 -2.50 -12.49
N ILE A 101 19.03 -1.79 -13.62
CA ILE A 101 19.48 -2.38 -14.88
C ILE A 101 20.93 -2.89 -14.76
N ARG A 102 21.80 -2.11 -14.09
CA ARG A 102 23.16 -2.49 -13.74
C ARG A 102 23.22 -3.70 -12.82
N ALA A 103 22.38 -3.75 -11.78
CA ALA A 103 22.27 -4.91 -10.90
C ALA A 103 21.73 -6.16 -11.64
N GLY A 104 20.94 -5.96 -12.70
CA GLY A 104 20.52 -6.98 -13.65
C GLY A 104 21.61 -7.43 -14.63
N GLY A 105 22.80 -6.81 -14.61
CA GLY A 105 23.96 -7.18 -15.42
C GLY A 105 24.16 -6.38 -16.70
N ILE A 106 23.39 -5.31 -16.94
CA ILE A 106 23.51 -4.45 -18.12
C ILE A 106 23.99 -3.06 -17.69
N ASN A 107 25.13 -2.59 -18.18
CA ASN A 107 25.63 -1.27 -17.82
C ASN A 107 25.29 -0.21 -18.89
N ILE A 108 24.07 0.35 -18.80
CA ILE A 108 23.63 1.40 -19.74
C ILE A 108 24.30 2.76 -19.47
N ALA A 109 24.79 3.00 -18.26
CA ALA A 109 25.45 4.25 -17.90
C ALA A 109 26.79 4.48 -18.62
N ALA A 110 27.42 3.40 -19.11
CA ALA A 110 28.65 3.47 -19.88
C ALA A 110 28.45 3.93 -21.34
N VAL A 111 27.23 3.82 -21.88
CA VAL A 111 26.94 4.07 -23.31
C VAL A 111 26.00 5.25 -23.53
N LEU A 112 25.21 5.61 -22.52
CA LEU A 112 24.26 6.72 -22.61
C LEU A 112 24.90 8.02 -22.14
N GLN A 113 24.54 9.12 -22.82
CA GLN A 113 24.92 10.47 -22.40
C GLN A 113 24.34 10.81 -21.03
N SER A 114 24.98 11.74 -20.33
CA SER A 114 24.44 12.31 -19.09
C SER A 114 23.15 13.09 -19.36
N PRO A 115 22.17 13.07 -18.45
CA PRO A 115 20.96 13.88 -18.55
C PRO A 115 21.24 15.38 -18.66
N ASP A 116 20.36 16.12 -19.34
CA ASP A 116 20.48 17.57 -19.57
C ASP A 116 20.31 18.35 -18.25
N THR A 117 21.38 19.03 -17.83
CA THR A 117 21.40 19.80 -16.58
C THR A 117 20.66 21.13 -16.69
N ARG A 118 20.33 21.62 -17.90
CA ARG A 118 19.59 22.88 -18.09
C ARG A 118 18.18 22.77 -17.53
N GLN A 119 17.53 21.62 -17.69
CA GLN A 119 16.20 21.38 -17.13
C GLN A 119 16.25 21.38 -15.60
N LEU A 120 17.25 20.72 -15.00
CA LEU A 120 17.47 20.74 -13.56
C LEU A 120 17.71 22.17 -13.03
N ALA A 121 18.54 22.95 -13.71
CA ALA A 121 18.81 24.34 -13.34
C ALA A 121 17.52 25.18 -13.35
N ALA A 122 16.69 25.06 -14.39
CA ALA A 122 15.40 25.77 -14.48
C ALA A 122 14.45 25.35 -13.34
N MET A 123 14.38 24.06 -13.01
CA MET A 123 13.56 23.56 -11.90
C MET A 123 14.03 24.10 -10.54
N ARG A 124 15.34 24.22 -10.33
CA ARG A 124 15.92 24.80 -9.10
C ARG A 124 15.60 26.28 -8.96
N THR A 125 15.74 27.06 -10.03
CA THR A 125 15.39 28.49 -10.05
C THR A 125 13.92 28.68 -9.70
N PHE A 126 13.03 28.00 -10.42
CA PHE A 126 11.59 28.11 -10.20
C PHE A 126 11.16 27.68 -8.79
N PHE A 127 11.77 26.62 -8.25
CA PHE A 127 11.52 26.18 -6.89
C PHE A 127 12.00 27.20 -5.84
N THR A 128 13.19 27.77 -6.04
CA THR A 128 13.77 28.82 -5.19
C THR A 128 12.88 30.05 -5.15
N ASP A 129 12.45 30.53 -6.33
CA ASP A 129 11.56 31.68 -6.44
C ASP A 129 10.26 31.44 -5.67
N LYS A 130 9.62 30.27 -5.89
CA LYS A 130 8.38 29.91 -5.17
C LYS A 130 8.53 29.89 -3.65
N LEU A 131 9.66 29.41 -3.12
CA LEU A 131 9.88 29.38 -1.68
C LEU A 131 10.15 30.77 -1.11
N LYS A 132 10.94 31.59 -1.81
CA LYS A 132 11.13 32.99 -1.42
C LYS A 132 9.80 33.75 -1.47
N ASP A 133 8.94 33.48 -2.45
CA ASP A 133 7.61 34.11 -2.57
C ASP A 133 6.73 33.82 -1.35
N VAL A 134 6.76 32.60 -0.82
CA VAL A 134 6.02 32.26 0.40
C VAL A 134 6.43 33.17 1.56
N SER A 135 7.72 33.37 1.76
CA SER A 135 8.22 34.26 2.82
C SER A 135 7.86 35.72 2.59
N ARG A 136 8.02 36.23 1.35
CA ARG A 136 7.70 37.63 1.04
C ARG A 136 6.21 37.94 1.20
N GLU A 137 5.34 37.05 0.74
CA GLU A 137 3.89 37.19 0.92
C GLU A 137 3.50 37.10 2.41
N ALA A 138 4.15 36.24 3.18
CA ALA A 138 3.91 36.16 4.62
C ALA A 138 4.26 37.48 5.31
N ALA A 139 5.44 38.04 4.99
CA ALA A 139 5.90 39.31 5.54
C ALA A 139 4.93 40.45 5.21
N ALA A 140 4.54 40.59 3.94
CA ALA A 140 3.58 41.61 3.51
C ALA A 140 2.24 41.52 4.24
N LYS A 141 1.69 40.31 4.39
CA LYS A 141 0.42 40.08 5.12
C LYS A 141 0.55 40.37 6.60
N ILE A 142 1.65 39.98 7.24
CA ILE A 142 1.90 40.24 8.66
C ILE A 142 1.98 41.75 8.92
N LYS A 143 2.76 42.48 8.12
CA LYS A 143 2.87 43.94 8.24
C LYS A 143 1.53 44.63 8.07
N SER A 144 0.68 44.15 7.15
CA SER A 144 -0.68 44.66 7.00
C SER A 144 -1.51 44.48 8.27
N GLN A 145 -1.45 43.33 8.93
CA GLN A 145 -2.16 43.10 10.20
C GLN A 145 -1.64 43.97 11.34
N LEU A 146 -0.32 44.15 11.44
CA LEU A 146 0.26 45.02 12.46
C LEU A 146 -0.09 46.50 12.23
N GLY A 147 -0.11 46.94 10.97
CA GLY A 147 -0.54 48.29 10.61
C GLY A 147 -2.01 48.57 10.97
N LEU A 148 -2.90 47.59 10.77
CA LEU A 148 -4.32 47.69 11.17
C LEU A 148 -4.51 47.89 12.68
N SER A 149 -3.61 47.36 13.51
CA SER A 149 -3.63 47.61 14.96
C SER A 149 -3.29 49.05 15.32
N ILE A 150 -2.38 49.70 14.59
CA ILE A 150 -1.98 51.08 14.86
C ILE A 150 -3.08 52.07 14.50
N VAL A 151 -3.75 51.85 13.37
CA VAL A 151 -4.87 52.72 12.95
C VAL A 151 -6.15 52.47 13.75
N GLY A 152 -6.11 51.57 14.75
CA GLY A 152 -7.23 51.30 15.65
C GLY A 152 -8.34 50.44 15.05
N THR A 153 -8.13 49.85 13.87
CA THR A 153 -9.13 48.97 13.24
C THR A 153 -9.23 47.58 13.87
N GLN A 154 -8.21 47.15 14.61
CA GLN A 154 -8.23 45.89 15.38
C GLN A 154 -7.35 45.98 16.64
N THR A 155 -7.54 45.08 17.59
CA THR A 155 -6.69 45.03 18.79
C THR A 155 -5.32 44.41 18.49
N THR A 156 -4.34 44.64 19.37
CA THR A 156 -3.03 43.97 19.34
C THR A 156 -3.17 42.44 19.44
N GLY A 157 -4.08 41.95 20.28
CA GLY A 157 -4.35 40.52 20.43
C GLY A 157 -4.93 39.87 19.17
N ASP A 158 -5.81 40.59 18.47
CA ASP A 158 -6.37 40.14 17.19
C ASP A 158 -5.28 40.06 16.13
N ALA A 159 -4.42 41.07 16.01
CA ALA A 159 -3.31 41.03 15.06
C ALA A 159 -2.37 39.85 15.31
N VAL A 160 -2.00 39.57 16.56
CA VAL A 160 -1.17 38.41 16.90
C VAL A 160 -1.85 37.10 16.45
N THR A 161 -3.15 36.97 16.67
CA THR A 161 -3.94 35.81 16.23
C THR A 161 -3.93 35.67 14.70
N GLN A 162 -4.09 36.77 13.97
CA GLN A 162 -4.05 36.77 12.51
C GLN A 162 -2.65 36.44 11.96
N VAL A 163 -1.59 36.96 12.60
CA VAL A 163 -0.20 36.62 12.26
C VAL A 163 0.05 35.12 12.39
N GLN A 164 -0.41 34.49 13.47
CA GLN A 164 -0.32 33.04 13.63
C GLN A 164 -1.07 32.29 12.52
N GLY A 165 -2.23 32.79 12.09
CA GLY A 165 -2.99 32.25 10.96
C GLY A 165 -2.23 32.34 9.64
N ILE A 166 -1.61 33.49 9.37
CA ILE A 166 -0.77 33.71 8.17
C ILE A 166 0.38 32.71 8.16
N LEU A 167 1.13 32.58 9.26
CA LEU A 167 2.26 31.66 9.36
C LEU A 167 1.85 30.20 9.13
N LYS A 168 0.70 29.76 9.68
CA LYS A 168 0.14 28.42 9.43
C LYS A 168 -0.20 28.20 7.94
N SER A 169 -0.77 29.20 7.29
CA SER A 169 -1.11 29.13 5.86
C SER A 169 0.14 29.09 4.97
N SER A 170 1.15 29.92 5.27
CA SER A 170 2.45 29.95 4.59
C SER A 170 3.19 28.63 4.73
N ARG A 171 3.14 28.02 5.93
CA ARG A 171 3.68 26.68 6.16
C ARG A 171 3.03 25.62 5.27
N SER A 172 1.70 25.65 5.16
CA SER A 172 0.95 24.71 4.33
C SER A 172 1.28 24.85 2.84
N ARG A 173 1.47 26.10 2.38
CA ARG A 173 1.89 26.41 1.00
C ARG A 173 3.32 25.95 0.72
N ALA A 174 4.28 26.27 1.58
CA ALA A 174 5.67 25.82 1.44
C ALA A 174 5.79 24.30 1.37
N ILE A 175 5.11 23.57 2.28
CA ILE A 175 5.08 22.10 2.26
C ILE A 175 4.50 21.56 0.94
N THR A 176 3.48 22.21 0.39
CA THR A 176 2.85 21.81 -0.89
C THR A 176 3.81 22.01 -2.07
N ILE A 177 4.50 23.16 -2.10
CA ILE A 177 5.53 23.47 -3.11
C ILE A 177 6.64 22.44 -3.03
N THR A 178 7.27 22.26 -1.86
CA THR A 178 8.36 21.30 -1.65
C THR A 178 7.95 19.88 -2.01
N ARG A 179 6.77 19.43 -1.58
CA ARG A 179 6.30 18.08 -1.95
C ARG A 179 6.20 17.90 -3.46
N THR A 180 5.72 18.92 -4.16
CA THR A 180 5.43 18.86 -5.60
C THR A 180 6.71 18.95 -6.41
N GLU A 181 7.56 19.94 -6.15
CA GLU A 181 8.73 20.19 -6.98
C GLU A 181 9.85 19.17 -6.76
N ILE A 182 10.06 18.67 -5.53
CA ILE A 182 11.00 17.56 -5.27
C ILE A 182 10.58 16.30 -6.02
N GLY A 183 9.29 15.98 -5.99
CA GLY A 183 8.77 14.84 -6.72
C GLY A 183 8.78 15.04 -8.24
N ARG A 184 8.63 16.29 -8.70
CA ARG A 184 8.71 16.64 -10.13
C ARG A 184 10.14 16.40 -10.63
N ALA A 185 11.15 16.88 -9.92
CA ALA A 185 12.56 16.68 -10.26
C ALA A 185 12.91 15.20 -10.43
N TYR A 186 12.48 14.37 -9.47
CA TYR A 186 12.63 12.91 -9.55
C TYR A 186 11.96 12.30 -10.79
N SER A 187 10.73 12.73 -11.10
CA SER A 187 9.93 12.10 -12.16
C SER A 187 10.38 12.50 -13.55
N THR A 188 10.78 13.76 -13.71
CA THR A 188 11.38 14.29 -14.93
C THR A 188 12.68 13.56 -15.24
N ALA A 189 13.60 13.48 -14.27
CA ALA A 189 14.89 12.80 -14.44
C ALA A 189 14.72 11.31 -14.78
N ALA A 190 13.80 10.62 -14.09
CA ALA A 190 13.50 9.23 -14.38
C ALA A 190 12.95 9.03 -15.81
N GLN A 191 12.08 9.92 -16.28
CA GLN A 191 11.51 9.84 -17.63
C GLN A 191 12.53 10.17 -18.71
N GLU A 192 13.34 11.21 -18.52
CA GLU A 192 14.44 11.53 -19.43
C GLU A 192 15.37 10.32 -19.55
N ARG A 193 15.75 9.74 -18.42
CA ARG A 193 16.63 8.57 -18.42
C ARG A 193 16.00 7.34 -19.05
N MET A 194 14.71 7.06 -18.81
CA MET A 194 13.99 5.99 -19.52
C MET A 194 13.94 6.23 -21.02
N SER A 195 13.79 7.48 -21.44
CA SER A 195 13.74 7.85 -22.87
C SER A 195 15.06 7.60 -23.57
N GLN A 196 16.19 7.83 -22.89
CA GLN A 196 17.52 7.43 -23.37
C GLN A 196 17.70 5.91 -23.34
N ALA A 197 17.29 5.26 -22.24
CA ALA A 197 17.50 3.83 -22.03
C ALA A 197 16.72 2.94 -23.01
N LYS A 198 15.55 3.37 -23.50
CA LYS A 198 14.76 2.58 -24.45
C LYS A 198 15.50 2.26 -25.76
N GLU A 199 16.43 3.13 -26.18
CA GLU A 199 17.23 2.98 -27.40
C GLU A 199 18.20 1.79 -27.30
N VAL A 200 18.66 1.47 -26.09
CA VAL A 200 19.64 0.41 -25.81
C VAL A 200 19.04 -0.77 -25.04
N VAL A 201 17.81 -0.64 -24.55
CA VAL A 201 17.04 -1.70 -23.86
C VAL A 201 15.70 -1.92 -24.58
N PRO A 202 15.68 -2.77 -25.63
CA PRO A 202 14.46 -3.04 -26.38
C PRO A 202 13.33 -3.59 -25.49
N GLY A 203 12.12 -3.08 -25.68
CA GLY A 203 10.95 -3.48 -24.90
C GLY A 203 10.84 -2.84 -23.52
N LEU A 204 11.70 -1.86 -23.19
CA LEU A 204 11.54 -1.03 -22.01
C LEU A 204 10.23 -0.24 -22.08
N LYS A 205 9.43 -0.38 -21.03
CA LYS A 205 8.18 0.33 -20.81
C LYS A 205 8.22 1.03 -19.45
N LYS A 206 7.16 1.76 -19.15
CA LYS A 206 6.94 2.40 -17.85
C LYS A 206 5.62 1.97 -17.24
N GLN A 207 5.60 1.91 -15.93
CA GLN A 207 4.44 1.53 -15.14
C GLN A 207 4.11 2.60 -14.11
N TRP A 208 2.84 3.01 -14.07
CA TRP A 208 2.34 3.88 -13.02
C TRP A 208 2.19 3.12 -11.71
N ARG A 209 2.75 3.67 -10.63
CA ARG A 209 2.61 3.13 -9.28
C ARG A 209 2.06 4.19 -8.32
N ARG A 210 0.91 3.90 -7.70
CA ARG A 210 0.25 4.79 -6.75
C ARG A 210 1.07 5.00 -5.48
N SER A 211 0.83 6.12 -4.81
CA SER A 211 1.62 6.57 -3.64
C SER A 211 1.38 5.83 -2.32
N GLY A 212 0.29 5.07 -2.18
CA GLY A 212 -0.11 4.51 -0.88
C GLY A 212 -0.64 5.52 0.15
N LYS A 213 -0.81 6.81 -0.21
CA LYS A 213 -1.33 7.83 0.72
C LYS A 213 -2.74 7.50 1.18
N ILE A 214 -3.05 7.75 2.45
CA ILE A 214 -4.40 7.53 2.99
C ILE A 214 -5.46 8.29 2.17
N HIS A 215 -5.22 9.58 1.88
CA HIS A 215 -6.13 10.43 1.11
C HIS A 215 -5.55 10.77 -0.27
N SER A 216 -5.44 9.77 -1.15
CA SER A 216 -5.15 9.99 -2.58
C SER A 216 -6.42 10.24 -3.39
N ARG A 217 -6.23 10.85 -4.56
CA ARG A 217 -7.27 11.05 -5.56
C ARG A 217 -7.66 9.71 -6.18
N LEU A 218 -8.96 9.53 -6.43
CA LEU A 218 -9.51 8.30 -7.01
C LEU A 218 -8.82 7.95 -8.34
N GLN A 219 -8.67 8.92 -9.25
CA GLN A 219 -8.10 8.69 -10.57
C GLN A 219 -6.67 8.12 -10.49
N HIS A 220 -5.87 8.60 -9.54
CA HIS A 220 -4.51 8.10 -9.30
C HIS A 220 -4.47 6.68 -8.75
N ASP A 221 -5.42 6.32 -7.89
CA ASP A 221 -5.55 4.95 -7.37
C ASP A 221 -6.02 3.97 -8.47
N LEU A 222 -6.91 4.42 -9.36
CA LEU A 222 -7.39 3.62 -10.49
C LEU A 222 -6.34 3.46 -11.60
N THR A 223 -5.44 4.44 -11.75
CA THR A 223 -4.35 4.40 -12.75
C THR A 223 -3.23 3.45 -12.34
N ASP A 224 -3.21 2.99 -11.10
CA ASP A 224 -2.19 2.08 -10.60
C ASP A 224 -2.03 0.81 -11.46
N GLY A 225 -0.79 0.41 -11.70
CA GLY A 225 -0.46 -0.73 -12.56
C GLY A 225 -0.55 -0.47 -14.06
N GLN A 226 -1.05 0.69 -14.51
CA GLN A 226 -1.10 1.00 -15.94
C GLN A 226 0.31 0.99 -16.54
N ILE A 227 0.50 0.19 -17.59
CA ILE A 227 1.76 0.07 -18.33
C ILE A 227 1.61 0.79 -19.67
N ARG A 228 2.63 1.56 -20.05
CA ARG A 228 2.71 2.30 -21.31
C ARG A 228 4.12 2.22 -21.86
N ASP A 229 4.26 2.34 -23.17
CA ASP A 229 5.57 2.59 -23.77
C ASP A 229 6.15 3.90 -23.20
N VAL A 230 7.47 4.01 -23.16
CA VAL A 230 8.17 5.13 -22.50
C VAL A 230 7.69 6.50 -22.99
N ASP A 231 7.39 6.63 -24.28
CA ASP A 231 6.97 7.90 -24.91
C ASP A 231 5.45 8.13 -24.92
N LYS A 232 4.67 7.19 -24.36
CA LYS A 232 3.20 7.28 -24.37
C LYS A 232 2.66 7.73 -23.01
N PRO A 233 1.64 8.60 -22.97
CA PRO A 233 1.09 9.10 -21.71
C PRO A 233 0.32 8.02 -20.97
N PHE A 234 0.20 8.20 -19.65
CA PHE A 234 -0.74 7.48 -18.82
C PHE A 234 -2.10 8.17 -18.86
N ASN A 235 -3.16 7.38 -18.88
CA ASN A 235 -4.53 7.87 -18.76
C ASN A 235 -4.86 7.98 -17.27
N VAL A 236 -4.98 9.21 -16.76
CA VAL A 236 -5.31 9.54 -15.38
C VAL A 236 -6.68 10.22 -15.37
N GLY A 237 -7.73 9.40 -15.27
CA GLY A 237 -9.10 9.89 -15.36
C GLY A 237 -9.43 10.46 -16.74
N ASP A 238 -9.75 11.76 -16.78
CA ASP A 238 -10.05 12.54 -17.98
C ASP A 238 -8.81 13.20 -18.61
N THR A 239 -7.63 12.98 -18.00
CA THR A 239 -6.39 13.67 -18.34
C THR A 239 -5.32 12.68 -18.76
N GLU A 240 -4.43 13.09 -19.67
CA GLU A 240 -3.23 12.35 -20.02
C GLU A 240 -2.00 12.98 -19.34
N LEU A 241 -1.20 12.16 -18.65
CA LEU A 241 0.04 12.60 -17.99
C LEU A 241 1.21 11.76 -18.48
N MET A 242 2.30 12.39 -18.93
CA MET A 242 3.51 11.67 -19.32
C MET A 242 4.22 11.04 -18.12
N ILE A 243 4.20 11.76 -17.00
CA ILE A 243 4.83 11.38 -15.74
C ILE A 243 3.96 11.78 -14.54
N PRO A 244 4.14 11.13 -13.37
CA PRO A 244 3.65 11.70 -12.13
C PRO A 244 4.19 13.11 -11.91
N ARG A 245 3.31 14.05 -11.55
CA ARG A 245 3.66 15.48 -11.43
C ARG A 245 4.17 16.05 -12.75
N ASP A 246 3.52 15.71 -13.86
CA ASP A 246 3.78 16.32 -15.16
C ASP A 246 3.70 17.87 -15.09
N PRO A 247 4.68 18.63 -15.58
CA PRO A 247 4.57 20.09 -15.74
C PRO A 247 3.43 20.52 -16.65
N ASN A 248 3.09 19.71 -17.65
CA ASN A 248 2.05 20.01 -18.64
C ASN A 248 0.66 19.56 -18.18
N GLY A 249 0.57 18.87 -17.05
CA GLY A 249 -0.68 18.38 -16.48
C GLY A 249 -1.38 19.40 -15.59
N PRO A 250 -2.72 19.31 -15.45
CA PRO A 250 -3.49 20.22 -14.61
C PRO A 250 -3.12 20.06 -13.13
N ALA A 251 -3.14 21.18 -12.40
CA ALA A 251 -2.82 21.24 -10.97
C ALA A 251 -3.63 20.24 -10.12
N LYS A 252 -4.89 19.98 -10.52
CA LYS A 252 -5.79 19.03 -9.86
C LYS A 252 -5.23 17.61 -9.82
N GLU A 253 -4.40 17.18 -10.78
CA GLU A 253 -3.78 15.85 -10.81
C GLU A 253 -2.29 15.88 -10.39
N THR A 254 -1.61 17.02 -10.56
CA THR A 254 -0.15 17.07 -10.39
C THR A 254 0.30 17.49 -8.99
N ILE A 255 -0.35 18.48 -8.37
CA ILE A 255 0.06 19.01 -7.06
C ILE A 255 -0.14 17.95 -5.97
N ASN A 256 0.80 17.88 -5.02
CA ASN A 256 0.78 16.92 -3.91
C ASN A 256 0.71 15.44 -4.35
N CYS A 257 0.90 15.11 -5.63
CA CYS A 257 0.92 13.73 -6.10
C CYS A 257 2.14 13.00 -5.51
N GLY A 258 1.96 11.76 -5.04
CA GLY A 258 3.05 10.90 -4.55
C GLY A 258 3.32 9.66 -5.41
N CYS A 259 2.70 9.56 -6.58
CA CYS A 259 2.82 8.38 -7.45
C CYS A 259 4.22 8.33 -8.09
N LEU A 260 4.62 7.17 -8.63
CA LEU A 260 5.91 6.93 -9.28
C LEU A 260 5.70 6.36 -10.68
N SER A 261 6.64 6.63 -11.59
CA SER A 261 6.76 5.93 -12.87
C SER A 261 7.93 4.97 -12.72
N LEU A 262 7.66 3.66 -12.70
CA LEU A 262 8.66 2.63 -12.52
C LEU A 262 9.05 2.05 -13.89
N PRO A 263 10.33 1.74 -14.13
CA PRO A 263 10.70 0.98 -15.31
C PRO A 263 10.04 -0.40 -15.28
N TYR A 264 9.62 -0.89 -16.44
CA TYR A 264 8.91 -2.15 -16.61
C TYR A 264 9.38 -2.86 -17.89
N MET A 265 9.49 -4.19 -17.83
CA MET A 265 9.58 -5.05 -19.00
C MET A 265 8.69 -6.27 -18.81
N GLU A 266 8.08 -6.76 -19.89
CA GLU A 266 7.08 -7.85 -19.87
C GLU A 266 7.61 -9.12 -19.19
N HIS A 267 8.88 -9.45 -19.45
CA HIS A 267 9.53 -10.64 -18.92
C HIS A 267 10.09 -10.47 -17.49
N TRP A 268 10.00 -9.27 -16.88
CA TRP A 268 10.43 -9.05 -15.51
C TRP A 268 9.44 -9.64 -14.51
N ARG A 269 9.93 -10.45 -13.56
CA ARG A 269 9.09 -10.87 -12.43
C ARG A 269 9.01 -9.74 -11.42
N VAL A 270 8.05 -8.85 -11.63
CA VAL A 270 7.67 -7.82 -10.67
C VAL A 270 6.71 -8.40 -9.63
N ALA A 271 6.85 -8.00 -8.37
CA ALA A 271 6.01 -8.52 -7.29
C ALA A 271 4.51 -8.23 -7.48
N GLN A 272 4.20 -7.11 -8.15
CA GLN A 272 2.83 -6.68 -8.45
C GLN A 272 2.84 -6.01 -9.83
N PRO A 273 2.66 -6.78 -10.93
CA PRO A 273 2.56 -6.22 -12.27
C PRO A 273 1.26 -5.42 -12.45
N ASP A 274 0.21 -5.77 -11.72
CA ASP A 274 -1.08 -5.09 -11.84
C ASP A 274 -1.25 -4.00 -10.75
N ARG A 275 -2.50 -3.68 -10.43
CA ARG A 275 -2.86 -2.81 -9.31
C ARG A 275 -2.36 -3.38 -7.97
N GLN A 276 -1.67 -2.55 -7.21
CA GLN A 276 -1.32 -2.79 -5.82
C GLN A 276 -2.57 -2.67 -4.96
N PRO A 277 -2.98 -3.72 -4.24
CA PRO A 277 -4.09 -3.64 -3.30
C PRO A 277 -3.90 -2.50 -2.30
N PHE A 278 -5.00 -1.89 -1.86
CA PHE A 278 -4.96 -0.97 -0.74
C PHE A 278 -4.47 -1.70 0.52
N SER A 279 -3.59 -1.06 1.27
CA SER A 279 -3.16 -1.58 2.57
C SER A 279 -4.31 -1.54 3.59
N ASP A 280 -4.21 -2.36 4.63
CA ASP A 280 -5.19 -2.39 5.73
C ASP A 280 -5.39 -0.99 6.33
N GLN A 281 -4.30 -0.23 6.49
CA GLN A 281 -4.35 1.13 7.02
C GLN A 281 -5.10 2.08 6.09
N GLU A 282 -4.89 1.99 4.78
CA GLU A 282 -5.62 2.79 3.78
C GLU A 282 -7.12 2.51 3.81
N VAL A 283 -7.51 1.23 3.90
CA VAL A 283 -8.91 0.80 3.96
C VAL A 283 -9.56 1.15 5.30
N PHE A 284 -8.79 1.10 6.39
CA PHE A 284 -9.25 1.46 7.72
C PHE A 284 -9.51 2.97 7.82
N LEU A 285 -8.54 3.80 7.40
CA LEU A 285 -8.60 5.26 7.55
C LEU A 285 -9.34 6.00 6.43
N ASN A 286 -9.59 5.37 5.28
CA ASN A 286 -10.30 6.00 4.16
C ASN A 286 -11.52 5.17 3.68
N PRO A 287 -12.75 5.61 4.00
CA PRO A 287 -13.98 4.94 3.57
C PRO A 287 -14.12 4.81 2.05
N ARG A 288 -13.67 5.81 1.27
CA ARG A 288 -13.70 5.76 -0.20
C ARG A 288 -12.80 4.64 -0.72
N LYS A 289 -11.59 4.51 -0.17
CA LYS A 289 -10.68 3.40 -0.50
C LYS A 289 -11.22 2.04 -0.09
N ARG A 290 -11.93 1.97 1.04
CA ARG A 290 -12.65 0.74 1.44
C ARG A 290 -13.71 0.35 0.42
N ASN A 291 -14.47 1.31 -0.10
CA ASN A 291 -15.49 1.05 -1.11
C ASN A 291 -14.85 0.63 -2.44
N ILE A 292 -13.83 1.35 -2.92
CA ILE A 292 -13.09 0.96 -4.13
C ILE A 292 -12.44 -0.42 -3.94
N ALA A 293 -11.87 -0.71 -2.77
CA ALA A 293 -11.32 -2.03 -2.47
C ALA A 293 -12.40 -3.11 -2.59
N ARG A 294 -13.63 -2.83 -2.14
CA ARG A 294 -14.80 -3.72 -2.29
C ARG A 294 -15.38 -3.74 -3.70
N GLU A 295 -15.05 -2.81 -4.58
CA GLU A 295 -15.49 -2.86 -5.98
C GLU A 295 -14.46 -3.57 -6.86
N LEU A 296 -13.17 -3.29 -6.62
CA LEU A 296 -12.04 -3.91 -7.31
C LEU A 296 -11.75 -5.33 -6.82
N ASN A 297 -11.97 -5.59 -5.53
CA ASN A 297 -11.90 -6.90 -4.88
C ASN A 297 -13.20 -7.10 -4.09
N PRO A 298 -14.33 -7.39 -4.76
CA PRO A 298 -15.58 -7.59 -4.06
C PRO A 298 -15.43 -8.62 -2.95
N PRO A 299 -15.96 -8.36 -1.74
CA PRO A 299 -16.17 -9.44 -0.80
C PRO A 299 -16.93 -10.53 -1.56
N ILE A 300 -16.48 -11.77 -1.41
CA ILE A 300 -16.95 -12.92 -2.21
C ILE A 300 -18.49 -13.11 -2.12
N SER A 301 -19.19 -12.35 -1.27
CA SER A 301 -20.65 -12.23 -1.27
C SER A 301 -21.28 -11.51 -2.49
N ARG A 302 -20.52 -11.05 -3.49
CA ARG A 302 -21.09 -10.42 -4.71
C ARG A 302 -20.44 -10.81 -6.05
N ALA A 303 -19.60 -11.85 -6.10
CA ALA A 303 -19.23 -12.46 -7.38
C ALA A 303 -20.17 -13.65 -7.64
N ALA A 304 -21.05 -13.47 -8.63
CA ALA A 304 -22.25 -14.25 -8.99
C ALA A 304 -23.47 -13.99 -8.07
N PRO A 305 -24.52 -13.27 -8.53
CA PRO A 305 -25.84 -13.40 -7.96
C PRO A 305 -26.25 -14.87 -8.11
N GLY A 306 -26.21 -15.65 -7.02
CA GLY A 306 -26.72 -17.02 -7.01
C GLY A 306 -26.07 -17.98 -6.01
N LEU A 307 -24.75 -18.21 -6.05
CA LEU A 307 -24.22 -19.54 -5.68
C LEU A 307 -23.00 -19.60 -4.73
N SER A 308 -22.47 -18.48 -4.21
CA SER A 308 -21.14 -18.46 -3.54
C SER A 308 -21.12 -18.09 -2.04
N SER A 309 -22.27 -17.83 -1.41
CA SER A 309 -22.30 -17.69 0.07
C SER A 309 -22.37 -19.07 0.72
N ILE A 310 -21.78 -19.26 1.91
CA ILE A 310 -21.91 -20.54 2.64
C ILE A 310 -23.38 -20.90 2.84
N ARG A 311 -24.25 -19.92 3.10
CA ARG A 311 -25.70 -20.12 3.19
C ARG A 311 -26.35 -20.56 1.88
N ALA A 312 -25.80 -20.16 0.74
CA ALA A 312 -26.23 -20.66 -0.56
C ALA A 312 -25.80 -22.12 -0.72
N LEU A 313 -24.53 -22.45 -0.44
CA LEU A 313 -24.02 -23.83 -0.49
C LEU A 313 -24.80 -24.81 0.40
N GLU A 314 -25.28 -24.36 1.56
CA GLU A 314 -26.15 -25.16 2.45
C GLU A 314 -27.54 -25.47 1.85
N ARG A 315 -27.99 -24.68 0.86
CA ARG A 315 -29.27 -24.85 0.17
C ARG A 315 -29.13 -25.49 -1.21
N GLU A 316 -27.90 -25.62 -1.70
CA GLU A 316 -27.61 -26.22 -3.00
C GLU A 316 -27.69 -27.74 -2.97
N HIS A 317 -27.97 -28.35 -4.13
CA HIS A 317 -27.86 -29.79 -4.28
C HIS A 317 -26.42 -30.25 -4.00
N ALA A 318 -26.26 -31.36 -3.27
CA ALA A 318 -24.96 -31.80 -2.74
C ALA A 318 -23.87 -31.93 -3.82
N ALA A 319 -24.20 -32.45 -5.00
CA ALA A 319 -23.26 -32.56 -6.12
C ALA A 319 -22.78 -31.19 -6.63
N THR A 320 -23.69 -30.21 -6.71
CA THR A 320 -23.38 -28.84 -7.14
C THR A 320 -22.52 -28.12 -6.10
N ALA A 321 -22.89 -28.23 -4.82
CA ALA A 321 -22.11 -27.67 -3.72
C ALA A 321 -20.67 -28.23 -3.70
N ARG A 322 -20.51 -29.55 -3.87
CA ARG A 322 -19.19 -30.21 -3.95
C ARG A 322 -18.32 -29.64 -5.06
N ARG A 323 -18.88 -29.48 -6.27
CA ARG A 323 -18.16 -28.89 -7.40
C ARG A 323 -17.72 -27.46 -7.12
N ILE A 324 -18.62 -26.63 -6.60
CA ILE A 324 -18.31 -25.23 -6.26
C ILE A 324 -17.19 -25.17 -5.21
N ILE A 325 -17.25 -25.99 -4.17
CA ILE A 325 -16.21 -26.06 -3.14
C ILE A 325 -14.87 -26.50 -3.76
N ALA A 326 -14.86 -27.54 -4.60
CA ALA A 326 -13.66 -28.02 -5.27
C ALA A 326 -13.01 -26.96 -6.17
N ASP A 327 -13.82 -26.19 -6.90
CA ASP A 327 -13.33 -25.09 -7.75
C ASP A 327 -12.77 -23.95 -6.89
N GLN A 328 -13.44 -23.60 -5.78
CA GLN A 328 -12.97 -22.57 -4.85
C GLN A 328 -11.60 -22.89 -4.24
N LEU A 329 -11.32 -24.16 -3.91
CA LEU A 329 -10.02 -24.59 -3.39
C LEU A 329 -8.86 -24.44 -4.39
N GLN A 330 -9.16 -24.27 -5.67
CA GLN A 330 -8.15 -24.05 -6.73
C GLN A 330 -7.86 -22.57 -6.98
N THR A 331 -8.70 -21.68 -6.45
CA THR A 331 -8.59 -20.24 -6.68
C THR A 331 -7.40 -19.63 -5.94
N GLU A 332 -6.89 -18.53 -6.49
CA GLU A 332 -5.87 -17.72 -5.81
C GLU A 332 -6.38 -17.15 -4.47
N SER A 333 -7.69 -16.95 -4.34
CA SER A 333 -8.35 -16.53 -3.10
C SER A 333 -8.09 -17.51 -1.96
N PHE A 334 -8.23 -18.81 -2.22
CA PHE A 334 -7.92 -19.83 -1.22
C PHE A 334 -6.41 -19.89 -0.89
N ARG A 335 -5.54 -19.70 -1.90
CA ARG A 335 -4.08 -19.63 -1.67
C ARG A 335 -3.70 -18.45 -0.77
N ARG A 336 -4.33 -17.29 -0.95
CA ARG A 336 -4.13 -16.09 -0.12
C ARG A 336 -4.67 -16.28 1.30
N PHE A 337 -5.81 -16.95 1.43
CA PHE A 337 -6.41 -17.33 2.72
C PHE A 337 -5.45 -18.21 3.55
N LEU A 338 -4.84 -19.24 2.94
CA LEU A 338 -3.85 -20.10 3.63
C LEU A 338 -2.58 -19.35 4.04
N LYS A 339 -2.14 -18.34 3.27
CA LYS A 339 -0.95 -17.54 3.59
C LYS A 339 -1.16 -16.54 4.75
N GLY A 340 -2.33 -16.53 5.39
CA GLY A 340 -2.62 -15.64 6.52
C GLY A 340 -2.71 -14.16 6.13
N SER A 341 -2.91 -13.86 4.85
CA SER A 341 -2.98 -12.48 4.32
C SER A 341 -4.33 -11.78 4.58
N THR A 342 -5.27 -12.44 5.25
CA THR A 342 -6.62 -11.95 5.57
C THR A 342 -6.80 -11.85 7.09
N LYS A 343 -6.84 -10.64 7.66
CA LYS A 343 -7.12 -10.38 9.10
C LYS A 343 -8.61 -10.24 9.40
N THR A 344 -9.38 -11.25 9.04
CA THR A 344 -10.83 -11.33 9.25
C THR A 344 -11.16 -12.71 9.79
N ARG A 345 -12.29 -12.84 10.52
CA ARG A 345 -12.97 -14.12 10.84
C ARG A 345 -13.55 -14.73 9.55
N ASP A 346 -12.74 -14.78 8.49
CA ASP A 346 -13.16 -15.31 7.21
C ASP A 346 -13.10 -16.83 7.28
N HIS A 347 -14.11 -17.42 6.67
CA HIS A 347 -14.32 -18.84 6.63
C HIS A 347 -14.36 -19.26 5.17
N PHE A 348 -13.57 -20.26 4.81
CA PHE A 348 -13.62 -20.88 3.48
C PHE A 348 -14.29 -22.24 3.57
N PRO A 349 -15.23 -22.57 2.68
CA PRO A 349 -15.75 -23.92 2.62
C PRO A 349 -14.67 -24.85 2.08
N VAL A 350 -14.48 -25.99 2.74
CA VAL A 350 -13.43 -26.97 2.42
C VAL A 350 -13.97 -28.39 2.22
N GLY A 351 -15.26 -28.60 2.47
CA GLY A 351 -15.94 -29.86 2.21
C GLY A 351 -17.42 -29.81 2.58
N LEU A 352 -18.14 -30.85 2.22
CA LEU A 352 -19.54 -31.07 2.54
C LEU A 352 -19.67 -32.42 3.28
N LEU A 353 -20.28 -32.41 4.46
CA LEU A 353 -20.55 -33.62 5.24
C LEU A 353 -21.72 -34.40 4.63
N GLY A 354 -21.62 -35.73 4.68
CA GLY A 354 -22.75 -36.63 4.47
C GLY A 354 -23.71 -36.65 5.67
N GLU A 355 -24.90 -37.22 5.47
CA GLU A 355 -25.94 -37.31 6.51
C GLU A 355 -25.50 -38.12 7.73
N ASP A 356 -24.62 -39.11 7.55
CA ASP A 356 -24.04 -39.91 8.61
C ASP A 356 -23.19 -39.06 9.58
N LEU A 357 -22.29 -38.22 9.05
CA LEU A 357 -21.45 -37.34 9.87
C LEU A 357 -22.27 -36.20 10.48
N LYS A 358 -23.28 -35.69 9.77
CA LYS A 358 -24.21 -34.69 10.30
C LYS A 358 -25.02 -35.23 11.47
N ALA A 359 -25.57 -36.44 11.34
CA ALA A 359 -26.31 -37.11 12.39
C ALA A 359 -25.42 -37.39 13.61
N ALA A 360 -24.20 -37.88 13.39
CA ALA A 360 -23.24 -38.12 14.47
C ALA A 360 -22.89 -36.84 15.24
N LEU A 361 -22.76 -35.71 14.54
CA LEU A 361 -22.48 -34.42 15.16
C LEU A 361 -23.72 -33.70 15.68
N GLY A 362 -24.94 -34.12 15.32
CA GLY A 362 -26.17 -33.37 15.58
C GLY A 362 -26.14 -31.96 14.97
N SER A 363 -25.66 -31.84 13.73
CA SER A 363 -25.53 -30.55 13.04
C SER A 363 -26.63 -30.31 12.01
N GLU A 364 -27.18 -29.10 12.00
CA GLU A 364 -28.08 -28.61 10.95
C GLU A 364 -27.30 -28.17 9.69
N ALA A 365 -26.01 -27.89 9.83
CA ALA A 365 -25.12 -27.50 8.73
C ALA A 365 -24.53 -28.74 8.04
N SER A 366 -24.25 -28.58 6.76
CA SER A 366 -23.59 -29.59 5.92
C SER A 366 -22.22 -29.09 5.43
N VAL A 367 -22.01 -27.78 5.36
CA VAL A 367 -20.78 -27.18 4.82
C VAL A 367 -19.70 -27.07 5.89
N LEU A 368 -18.58 -27.76 5.66
CA LEU A 368 -17.39 -27.72 6.50
C LEU A 368 -16.55 -26.48 6.19
N ARG A 369 -16.26 -25.68 7.23
CA ARG A 369 -15.53 -24.41 7.12
C ARG A 369 -14.11 -24.52 7.64
N LEU A 370 -13.18 -23.80 7.03
CA LEU A 370 -11.84 -23.56 7.56
C LEU A 370 -11.72 -22.10 7.99
N SER A 371 -11.21 -21.87 9.21
CA SER A 371 -10.97 -20.53 9.76
C SER A 371 -9.49 -20.17 9.71
N THR A 372 -9.19 -18.91 9.40
CA THR A 372 -7.84 -18.31 9.42
C THR A 372 -7.15 -18.47 10.78
N PHE A 373 -7.89 -18.31 11.89
CA PHE A 373 -7.32 -18.39 13.25
C PHE A 373 -6.87 -19.81 13.63
N THR A 374 -7.63 -20.81 13.21
CA THR A 374 -7.33 -22.22 13.46
C THR A 374 -6.14 -22.69 12.60
N HIS A 375 -6.04 -22.19 11.36
CA HIS A 375 -4.91 -22.47 10.47
C HIS A 375 -3.58 -21.88 10.98
N ILE A 376 -3.59 -20.64 11.46
CA ILE A 376 -2.40 -19.96 12.00
C ILE A 376 -1.86 -20.68 13.26
N LYS A 377 -2.74 -21.14 14.15
CA LYS A 377 -2.34 -21.95 15.33
C LYS A 377 -1.71 -23.28 14.93
N GLN A 378 -2.18 -23.91 13.86
CA GLN A 378 -1.62 -25.19 13.37
C GLN A 378 -0.21 -25.03 12.81
N GLN A 379 0.07 -23.95 12.08
CA GLN A 379 1.43 -23.66 11.58
C GLN A 379 2.43 -23.40 12.72
N ALA A 380 2.00 -22.71 13.79
CA ALA A 380 2.86 -22.37 14.92
C ALA A 380 3.31 -23.59 15.75
N HIS A 381 2.46 -24.62 15.87
CA HIS A 381 2.77 -25.81 16.68
C HIS A 381 3.58 -26.88 15.94
N ARG A 382 3.75 -26.80 14.62
CA ARG A 382 4.35 -27.89 13.82
C ARG A 382 5.31 -27.35 12.76
N ARG A 383 6.53 -26.99 13.20
CA ARG A 383 7.68 -26.75 12.32
C ARG A 383 7.93 -28.01 11.47
N GLY A 384 7.79 -27.90 10.14
CA GLY A 384 8.27 -28.92 9.19
C GLY A 384 7.24 -29.53 8.22
N GLN A 385 5.95 -29.18 8.27
CA GLN A 385 4.96 -29.61 7.25
C GLN A 385 4.22 -28.40 6.69
N ALA A 386 4.68 -27.88 5.54
CA ALA A 386 3.96 -26.83 4.83
C ALA A 386 2.77 -27.46 4.09
N PHE A 387 1.55 -27.23 4.58
CA PHE A 387 0.33 -27.66 3.90
C PHE A 387 0.03 -26.75 2.70
N THR A 388 -0.35 -27.37 1.60
CA THR A 388 -0.63 -26.72 0.32
C THR A 388 -2.12 -26.71 0.03
N PRO A 389 -2.62 -25.85 -0.89
CA PRO A 389 -3.99 -25.94 -1.38
C PRO A 389 -4.40 -27.34 -1.85
N ALA A 390 -3.44 -28.11 -2.39
CA ALA A 390 -3.69 -29.47 -2.84
C ALA A 390 -4.08 -30.41 -1.70
N ASP A 391 -3.57 -30.19 -0.48
CA ASP A 391 -3.89 -31.02 0.69
C ASP A 391 -5.34 -30.85 1.13
N TYR A 392 -5.89 -29.64 1.04
CA TYR A 392 -7.29 -29.39 1.38
C TYR A 392 -8.29 -29.97 0.38
N ARG A 393 -7.88 -30.21 -0.87
CA ARG A 393 -8.74 -30.92 -1.85
C ARG A 393 -9.05 -32.36 -1.44
N ARG A 394 -8.24 -32.95 -0.55
CA ARG A 394 -8.41 -34.31 -0.04
C ARG A 394 -9.47 -34.39 1.06
N VAL A 395 -9.87 -33.26 1.64
CA VAL A 395 -10.86 -33.22 2.72
C VAL A 395 -12.17 -33.83 2.28
N GLN A 396 -12.65 -33.55 1.06
CA GLN A 396 -13.91 -34.11 0.57
C GLN A 396 -13.87 -35.64 0.48
N ALA A 397 -12.79 -36.21 -0.07
CA ALA A 397 -12.61 -37.66 -0.12
C ALA A 397 -12.58 -38.30 1.27
N LEU A 398 -11.92 -37.66 2.26
CA LEU A 398 -11.96 -38.13 3.64
C LEU A 398 -13.39 -38.11 4.20
N LEU A 399 -14.14 -37.02 3.98
CA LEU A 399 -15.52 -36.90 4.45
C LEU A 399 -16.47 -37.91 3.81
N ASP A 400 -16.21 -38.33 2.57
CA ASP A 400 -17.05 -39.29 1.84
C ASP A 400 -16.70 -40.75 2.16
N GLU A 401 -15.40 -41.07 2.22
CA GLU A 401 -14.93 -42.47 2.20
C GLU A 401 -14.14 -42.86 3.44
N GLY A 402 -13.76 -41.90 4.29
CA GLY A 402 -12.95 -42.16 5.47
C GLY A 402 -13.70 -42.89 6.58
N THR A 403 -12.94 -43.63 7.40
CA THR A 403 -13.39 -44.16 8.69
C THR A 403 -13.64 -43.02 9.67
N ALA A 404 -14.87 -42.85 10.12
CA ALA A 404 -15.28 -41.78 11.03
C ALA A 404 -15.49 -42.30 12.45
N LEU A 405 -14.91 -41.62 13.43
CA LEU A 405 -14.98 -41.94 14.85
C LEU A 405 -15.50 -40.74 15.62
N GLN A 406 -16.46 -40.95 16.51
CA GLN A 406 -16.99 -39.90 17.37
C GLN A 406 -16.20 -39.83 18.67
N GLU A 407 -15.50 -38.72 18.87
CA GLU A 407 -14.78 -38.41 20.09
C GLU A 407 -15.70 -37.75 21.12
N SER A 408 -16.60 -36.86 20.68
CA SER A 408 -17.63 -36.25 21.53
C SER A 408 -18.91 -35.92 20.74
N ASP A 409 -19.93 -35.42 21.43
CA ASP A 409 -21.17 -34.88 20.85
C ASP A 409 -20.96 -33.75 19.81
N ARG A 410 -19.79 -33.11 19.82
CA ARG A 410 -19.44 -31.98 18.95
C ARG A 410 -18.23 -32.26 18.06
N LEU A 411 -17.60 -33.44 18.15
CA LEU A 411 -16.31 -33.69 17.50
C LEU A 411 -16.21 -35.10 16.91
N VAL A 412 -15.87 -35.15 15.62
CA VAL A 412 -15.63 -36.39 14.87
C VAL A 412 -14.23 -36.37 14.25
N LEU A 413 -13.56 -37.52 14.33
CA LEU A 413 -12.27 -37.80 13.72
C LEU A 413 -12.49 -38.62 12.46
N VAL A 414 -11.89 -38.23 11.34
CA VAL A 414 -12.03 -38.95 10.07
C VAL A 414 -10.66 -39.37 9.57
N PHE A 415 -10.48 -40.67 9.37
CA PHE A 415 -9.24 -41.29 8.87
C PHE A 415 -9.44 -41.86 7.48
N GLY A 416 -8.50 -41.66 6.58
CA GLY A 416 -8.54 -42.27 5.26
C GLY A 416 -7.17 -42.31 4.61
N GLU A 417 -6.97 -43.29 3.74
CA GLU A 417 -5.76 -43.43 2.95
C GLU A 417 -5.97 -42.78 1.58
N ILE A 418 -5.16 -41.77 1.26
CA ILE A 418 -5.27 -41.02 0.01
C ILE A 418 -3.86 -40.92 -0.58
N GLU A 419 -3.69 -41.42 -1.80
CA GLU A 419 -2.40 -41.47 -2.51
C GLU A 419 -1.30 -42.18 -1.69
N GLY A 420 -1.63 -43.34 -1.11
CA GLY A 420 -0.70 -44.17 -0.32
C GLY A 420 -0.26 -43.56 1.01
N LYS A 421 -0.97 -42.54 1.50
CA LYS A 421 -0.68 -41.86 2.77
C LYS A 421 -1.93 -41.81 3.63
N LEU A 422 -1.76 -42.12 4.90
CA LEU A 422 -2.84 -42.04 5.88
C LEU A 422 -3.01 -40.59 6.38
N TRP A 423 -4.24 -40.10 6.32
CA TRP A 423 -4.64 -38.76 6.76
C TRP A 423 -5.65 -38.82 7.91
N LYS A 424 -5.65 -37.78 8.74
CA LYS A 424 -6.62 -37.52 9.81
C LYS A 424 -7.18 -36.10 9.65
N ALA A 425 -8.50 -36.00 9.53
CA ALA A 425 -9.26 -34.76 9.63
C ALA A 425 -10.01 -34.72 10.96
N VAL A 426 -10.09 -33.55 11.59
CA VAL A 426 -10.83 -33.33 12.82
C VAL A 426 -11.93 -32.32 12.53
N VAL A 427 -13.17 -32.76 12.64
CA VAL A 427 -14.37 -31.98 12.34
C VAL A 427 -15.08 -31.66 13.63
N LYS A 428 -15.37 -30.37 13.85
CA LYS A 428 -16.01 -29.88 15.06
C LYS A 428 -17.26 -29.05 14.73
N ARG A 429 -18.35 -29.32 15.43
CA ARG A 429 -19.58 -28.52 15.42
C ARG A 429 -19.50 -27.43 16.49
N THR A 430 -20.10 -26.27 16.21
CA THR A 430 -20.32 -25.23 17.23
C THR A 430 -21.40 -25.63 18.23
N GLU A 431 -21.43 -24.97 19.37
CA GLU A 431 -22.49 -25.15 20.38
C GLU A 431 -23.90 -24.93 19.81
N SER A 432 -24.05 -23.93 18.93
CA SER A 432 -25.31 -23.63 18.25
C SER A 432 -25.80 -24.71 17.27
N GLY A 433 -24.93 -25.64 16.86
CA GLY A 433 -25.24 -26.67 15.88
C GLY A 433 -25.34 -26.25 14.41
N ARG A 434 -25.29 -24.94 14.14
CA ARG A 434 -25.48 -24.34 12.82
C ARG A 434 -24.20 -24.11 12.02
N GLU A 435 -23.05 -24.49 12.58
CA GLU A 435 -21.77 -24.30 11.92
C GLU A 435 -20.81 -25.46 12.20
N LEU A 436 -20.07 -25.84 11.17
CA LEU A 436 -19.07 -26.90 11.17
C LEU A 436 -17.70 -26.35 10.80
N TYR A 437 -16.67 -26.79 11.52
CA TYR A 437 -15.30 -26.35 11.35
C TYR A 437 -14.33 -27.51 11.21
N LEU A 438 -13.41 -27.40 10.24
CA LEU A 438 -12.22 -28.23 10.16
C LEU A 438 -11.21 -27.72 11.19
N GLN A 439 -11.11 -28.41 12.32
CA GLN A 439 -10.23 -28.04 13.43
C GLN A 439 -8.78 -28.42 13.17
N SER A 440 -8.53 -29.52 12.47
CA SER A 440 -7.18 -29.90 12.00
C SER A 440 -7.22 -30.88 10.83
N LEU A 441 -6.18 -30.84 9.99
CA LEU A 441 -5.90 -31.80 8.93
C LEU A 441 -4.41 -32.13 8.96
N HIS A 442 -4.05 -33.42 9.01
CA HIS A 442 -2.64 -33.83 9.03
C HIS A 442 -2.47 -35.29 8.62
N ARG A 443 -1.22 -35.66 8.30
CA ARG A 443 -0.83 -37.06 8.13
C ARG A 443 -0.88 -37.79 9.46
N ALA A 444 -1.39 -39.02 9.45
CA ALA A 444 -1.47 -39.89 10.61
C ALA A 444 -0.67 -41.18 10.38
N THR A 445 -0.44 -41.94 11.46
CA THR A 445 0.20 -43.26 11.39
C THR A 445 -0.81 -44.37 11.67
N ALA A 446 -0.55 -45.59 11.18
CA ALA A 446 -1.37 -46.75 11.47
C ALA A 446 -1.53 -46.99 12.98
N LYS A 447 -0.47 -46.74 13.77
CA LYS A 447 -0.51 -46.82 15.24
C LYS A 447 -1.49 -45.82 15.85
N GLN A 448 -1.52 -44.58 15.35
CA GLN A 448 -2.48 -43.57 15.79
C GLN A 448 -3.91 -43.95 15.42
N ARG A 449 -4.17 -44.38 14.18
CA ARG A 449 -5.52 -44.83 13.77
C ARG A 449 -6.04 -45.96 14.65
N ARG A 450 -5.24 -47.01 14.89
CA ARG A 450 -5.63 -48.13 15.77
C ARG A 450 -5.95 -47.67 17.20
N ARG A 451 -5.16 -46.74 17.75
CA ARG A 451 -5.38 -46.19 19.10
C ARG A 451 -6.70 -45.45 19.21
N GLU A 452 -7.05 -44.64 18.21
CA GLU A 452 -8.28 -43.83 18.24
C GLU A 452 -9.53 -44.70 17.99
N ILE A 453 -9.43 -45.71 17.11
CA ILE A 453 -10.51 -46.70 16.88
C ILE A 453 -10.87 -47.41 18.19
N ALA A 454 -9.88 -47.80 18.99
CA ALA A 454 -10.12 -48.46 20.28
C ALA A 454 -10.74 -47.56 21.35
N ARG A 455 -10.73 -46.23 21.17
CA ARG A 455 -11.13 -45.24 22.19
C ARG A 455 -12.46 -44.57 21.91
N HIS A 456 -12.87 -44.56 20.66
CA HIS A 456 -13.96 -43.71 20.18
C HIS A 456 -14.99 -44.54 19.43
N ARG A 457 -16.25 -44.10 19.50
CA ARG A 457 -17.36 -44.82 18.86
C ARG A 457 -17.21 -44.76 17.35
N LEU A 458 -17.26 -45.91 16.68
CA LEU A 458 -17.29 -45.96 15.22
C LEU A 458 -18.63 -45.38 14.70
N VAL A 459 -18.53 -44.37 13.85
CA VAL A 459 -19.67 -43.74 13.16
C VAL A 459 -19.84 -44.33 11.78
N ARG A 460 -18.71 -44.51 11.07
CA ARG A 460 -18.68 -45.07 9.72
C ARG A 460 -17.37 -45.81 9.51
N GLU A 461 -17.44 -47.01 8.95
CA GLU A 461 -16.27 -47.72 8.45
C GLU A 461 -15.86 -47.17 7.07
N GLY A 462 -14.56 -46.92 6.88
CA GLY A 462 -14.08 -46.35 5.63
C GLY A 462 -14.04 -47.40 4.51
N LYS A 463 -14.10 -46.94 3.27
CA LYS A 463 -13.97 -47.80 2.08
C LYS A 463 -12.52 -48.06 1.72
#